data_AF-A0A3D9GJ65-F1
#
_entry.id   AF-A0A3D9GJ65-F1
#
_cell.length_a   1.000
_cell.length_b   1.000
_cell.length_c   1.000
_cell.angle_alpha   90.00
_cell.angle_beta   90.00
_cell.angle_gamma   90.00
#
_symmetry.space_group_name_H-M   'P 1'
#
loop_
_entity.id
_entity.type
_entity.pdbx_description
1 polymer ?
#
loop_
_entity_poly.entity_id
_entity_poly.type
_entity_poly.pdbx_seq_one_letter_code
_entity_poly.pdbx_strand_id
1 'polypeptide(L)'
;MFEQYRMTDLEKFVEELYIQNGICNPYQINIADLSSRLNVWVHFVEAKSRAVESRTGLRSMFIDSRLTPEEQRMDFLHELCHLLRHVGNQMVLPELFTEAQENEAKNFVYYAAIPFFMLRTMPIPINRQMAIEYIAFNFDVTLRFAENRLSQIERRILQAQFDAVTAAAQSASWNEPTNDEPINGTNVYAYYDSTSDVSGPSQLVIEADATAVESAVDFLFSVDGPFDRLDQEDLPKYSHSKRLFAQDLIYKDGKIGINFAVLNIKYGRSQQYVLHMKDIERAVYMKKYF
;
A
#
# COMPACT_ATOMS: atom_id res chain seq x y z
N MET A 1 -24.45 2.15 -7.62
CA MET A 1 -23.21 2.63 -8.26
C MET A 1 -21.97 1.97 -7.66
N PHE A 2 -21.80 1.95 -6.33
CA PHE A 2 -20.59 1.43 -5.69
C PHE A 2 -20.69 -0.02 -5.18
N GLU A 3 -21.57 -0.82 -5.76
CA GLU A 3 -21.68 -2.24 -5.40
C GLU A 3 -20.33 -2.92 -5.66
N GLN A 4 -19.90 -3.78 -4.72
CA GLN A 4 -18.63 -4.52 -4.77
C GLN A 4 -17.35 -3.72 -4.52
N TYR A 5 -17.42 -2.41 -4.27
CA TYR A 5 -16.22 -1.66 -3.86
C TYR A 5 -15.75 -2.12 -2.47
N ARG A 6 -14.45 -2.41 -2.36
CA ARG A 6 -13.79 -2.70 -1.08
C ARG A 6 -12.76 -1.62 -0.81
N MET A 7 -12.86 -1.00 0.37
CA MET A 7 -11.91 0.02 0.80
C MET A 7 -10.54 -0.61 1.06
N THR A 8 -9.48 0.10 0.67
CA THR A 8 -8.11 -0.22 1.09
C THR A 8 -7.93 0.04 2.57
N ASP A 9 -6.82 -0.44 3.13
CA ASP A 9 -6.50 -0.17 4.53
C ASP A 9 -6.20 1.31 4.79
N LEU A 10 -5.65 2.05 3.81
CA LEU A 10 -5.47 3.50 3.93
C LEU A 10 -6.82 4.24 3.90
N GLU A 11 -7.78 3.78 3.10
CA GLU A 11 -9.14 4.34 3.09
C GLU A 11 -9.87 4.08 4.42
N LYS A 12 -9.76 2.88 4.98
CA LYS A 12 -10.31 2.55 6.31
C LYS A 12 -9.64 3.40 7.39
N PHE A 13 -8.32 3.57 7.33
CA PHE A 13 -7.59 4.44 8.25
C PHE A 13 -8.13 5.88 8.20
N VAL A 14 -8.37 6.44 7.01
CA VAL A 14 -8.97 7.77 6.86
C VAL A 14 -10.40 7.80 7.41
N GLU A 15 -11.22 6.79 7.12
CA GLU A 15 -12.59 6.69 7.67
C GLU A 15 -12.57 6.69 9.20
N GLU A 16 -11.73 5.85 9.83
CA GLU A 16 -11.59 5.77 11.28
C GLU A 16 -11.08 7.09 11.87
N LEU A 17 -10.04 7.67 11.29
CA LEU A 17 -9.49 8.96 11.70
C LEU A 17 -10.57 10.05 11.69
N TYR A 18 -11.35 10.13 10.62
CA TYR A 18 -12.36 11.17 10.45
C TYR A 18 -13.55 10.96 11.38
N ILE A 19 -14.07 9.74 11.49
CA ILE A 19 -15.19 9.42 12.38
C ILE A 19 -14.81 9.69 13.85
N GLN A 20 -13.63 9.26 14.29
CA GLN A 20 -13.16 9.47 15.67
C GLN A 20 -13.04 10.95 16.04
N ASN A 21 -12.78 11.82 15.05
CA ASN A 21 -12.62 13.26 15.23
C ASN A 21 -13.88 14.06 14.80
N GLY A 22 -15.00 13.38 14.56
CA GLY A 22 -16.29 14.01 14.22
C GLY A 22 -16.31 14.72 12.86
N ILE A 23 -15.48 14.28 11.91
CA ILE A 23 -15.40 14.76 10.54
C ILE A 23 -16.27 13.84 9.68
N CYS A 24 -17.55 14.18 9.54
CA CYS A 24 -18.53 13.32 8.90
C CYS A 24 -19.08 13.89 7.58
N ASN A 25 -18.73 15.14 7.24
CA ASN A 25 -19.26 15.83 6.09
C ASN A 25 -18.14 16.47 5.24
N PRO A 26 -18.32 16.55 3.90
CA PRO A 26 -17.32 17.10 2.99
C PRO A 26 -16.85 18.52 3.34
N TYR A 27 -17.75 19.42 3.74
CA TYR A 27 -17.41 20.81 4.07
C TYR A 27 -16.43 20.95 5.26
N GLN A 28 -16.31 19.90 6.10
CA GLN A 28 -15.38 19.86 7.22
C GLN A 28 -13.95 19.49 6.79
N ILE A 29 -13.76 19.07 5.53
CA ILE A 29 -12.46 18.70 4.96
C ILE A 29 -11.77 19.99 4.48
N ASN A 30 -11.44 20.86 5.43
CA ASN A 30 -10.71 22.10 5.21
C ASN A 30 -9.61 22.24 6.27
N ILE A 31 -8.59 23.06 5.99
CA ILE A 31 -7.42 23.21 6.87
C ILE A 31 -7.84 23.60 8.30
N ALA A 32 -8.79 24.51 8.47
CA ALA A 32 -9.20 25.00 9.78
C ALA A 32 -9.87 23.92 10.64
N ASP A 33 -10.88 23.22 10.09
CA ASP A 33 -11.58 22.14 10.78
C ASP A 33 -10.65 20.96 11.08
N LEU A 34 -9.88 20.50 10.09
CA LEU A 34 -8.98 19.36 10.24
C LEU A 34 -7.89 19.65 11.27
N SER A 35 -7.23 20.81 11.18
CA SER A 35 -6.17 21.18 12.12
C SER A 35 -6.67 21.31 13.55
N SER A 36 -7.84 21.93 13.75
CA SER A 36 -8.45 22.06 15.07
C SER A 36 -8.81 20.70 15.67
N ARG A 37 -9.39 19.80 14.88
CA ARG A 37 -9.86 18.49 15.38
C ARG A 37 -8.71 17.52 15.62
N LEU A 38 -7.67 17.58 14.80
CA LEU A 38 -6.49 16.71 14.89
C LEU A 38 -5.36 17.29 15.76
N ASN A 39 -5.61 18.43 16.43
CA ASN A 39 -4.65 19.13 17.28
C ASN A 39 -3.31 19.41 16.56
N VAL A 40 -3.41 19.96 15.35
CA VAL A 40 -2.27 20.36 14.52
C VAL A 40 -2.21 21.88 14.44
N TRP A 41 -1.05 22.46 14.71
CA TRP A 41 -0.82 23.90 14.65
C TRP A 41 -0.37 24.27 13.25
N VAL A 42 -1.15 25.08 12.53
CA VAL A 42 -0.86 25.42 11.13
C VAL A 42 -0.29 26.84 11.04
N HIS A 43 0.80 26.97 10.30
CA HIS A 43 1.48 28.23 10.04
C HIS A 43 1.62 28.43 8.53
N PHE A 44 1.21 29.59 8.00
CA PHE A 44 1.42 29.94 6.61
C PHE A 44 2.74 30.71 6.47
N VAL A 45 3.65 30.22 5.64
CA VAL A 45 5.01 30.77 5.48
C VAL A 45 5.47 30.74 4.03
N GLU A 46 6.37 31.63 3.62
CA GLU A 46 6.93 31.66 2.26
C GLU A 46 8.03 30.59 2.06
N ALA A 47 7.71 29.33 2.31
CA ALA A 47 8.60 28.18 2.16
C ALA A 47 7.80 26.91 1.81
N LYS A 48 8.48 25.89 1.25
CA LYS A 48 7.85 24.61 0.93
C LYS A 48 7.14 24.03 2.15
N SER A 49 5.93 23.53 1.94
CA SER A 49 5.12 22.89 2.97
C SER A 49 5.86 21.72 3.64
N ARG A 50 5.66 21.57 4.95
CA ARG A 50 6.23 20.49 5.76
C ARG A 50 5.51 20.31 7.10
N ALA A 51 5.36 19.08 7.55
CA ALA A 51 4.95 18.75 8.92
C ALA A 51 6.14 18.45 9.85
N VAL A 52 5.98 18.79 11.14
CA VAL A 52 6.92 18.44 12.20
C VAL A 52 6.16 18.04 13.47
N GLU A 53 6.71 17.06 14.19
CA GLU A 53 6.28 16.70 15.54
C GLU A 53 7.42 16.98 16.50
N SER A 54 7.13 17.76 17.53
CA SER A 54 8.09 18.05 18.61
C SER A 54 8.28 16.83 19.52
N ARG A 55 9.37 16.84 20.30
CA ARG A 55 9.63 15.78 21.31
C ARG A 55 8.54 15.66 22.38
N THR A 56 7.73 16.70 22.57
CA THR A 56 6.61 16.72 23.53
C THR A 56 5.29 16.33 22.88
N GLY A 57 5.28 15.89 21.62
CA GLY A 57 4.08 15.48 20.89
C GLY A 57 3.24 16.64 20.32
N LEU A 58 3.73 17.88 20.40
CA LEU A 58 3.09 19.01 19.70
C LEU A 58 3.36 18.88 18.21
N ARG A 59 2.29 18.93 17.42
CA ARG A 59 2.32 18.78 15.97
C ARG A 59 2.12 20.13 15.32
N SER A 60 3.02 20.49 14.41
CA SER A 60 2.97 21.73 13.66
C SER A 60 3.14 21.46 12.18
N MET A 61 2.43 22.21 11.35
CA MET A 61 2.58 22.20 9.91
C MET A 61 2.88 23.61 9.42
N PHE A 62 3.82 23.70 8.51
CA PHE A 62 4.13 24.91 7.76
C PHE A 62 3.58 24.70 6.36
N ILE A 63 2.72 25.60 5.90
CA ILE A 63 2.08 25.54 4.58
C ILE A 63 2.57 26.71 3.74
N ASP A 64 2.92 26.44 2.48
CA ASP A 64 3.46 27.46 1.58
C ASP A 64 2.41 28.55 1.27
N SER A 65 2.65 29.76 1.79
CA SER A 65 1.72 30.89 1.67
C SER A 65 1.64 31.46 0.25
N ARG A 66 2.51 31.02 -0.66
CA ARG A 66 2.55 31.48 -2.07
C ARG A 66 1.62 30.67 -2.97
N LEU A 67 1.17 29.51 -2.50
CA LEU A 67 0.24 28.63 -3.20
C LEU A 67 -1.20 29.15 -3.14
N THR A 68 -2.03 28.72 -4.09
CA THR A 68 -3.48 28.99 -4.04
C THR A 68 -4.12 28.26 -2.85
N PRO A 69 -5.29 28.69 -2.35
CA PRO A 69 -5.97 28.01 -1.25
C PRO A 69 -6.26 26.53 -1.51
N GLU A 70 -6.52 26.15 -2.77
CA GLU A 70 -6.73 24.75 -3.16
C GLU A 70 -5.43 23.95 -3.04
N GLU A 71 -4.33 24.46 -3.59
CA GLU A 71 -3.01 23.82 -3.49
C GLU A 71 -2.54 23.73 -2.04
N GLN A 72 -2.74 24.76 -1.23
CA GLN A 72 -2.45 24.74 0.21
C GLN A 72 -3.21 23.63 0.93
N ARG A 73 -4.46 23.38 0.55
CA ARG A 73 -5.25 22.29 1.14
C ARG A 73 -4.72 20.93 0.73
N MET A 74 -4.30 20.75 -0.52
CA MET A 74 -3.69 19.50 -0.99
C MET A 74 -2.37 19.24 -0.27
N ASP A 75 -1.52 20.26 -0.14
CA ASP A 75 -0.27 20.21 0.63
C ASP A 75 -0.54 19.87 2.10
N PHE A 76 -1.54 20.49 2.72
CA PHE A 76 -1.92 20.17 4.10
C PHE A 76 -2.29 18.68 4.26
N LEU A 77 -3.07 18.12 3.34
CA LEU A 77 -3.44 16.70 3.39
C LEU A 77 -2.23 15.77 3.15
N HIS A 78 -1.31 16.16 2.28
CA HIS A 78 -0.06 15.43 2.00
C HIS A 78 0.81 15.40 3.27
N GLU A 79 1.04 16.56 3.87
CA GLU A 79 1.79 16.70 5.12
C GLU A 79 1.11 16.03 6.31
N LEU A 80 -0.23 15.95 6.31
CA LEU A 80 -0.99 15.19 7.29
C LEU A 80 -0.70 13.69 7.21
N CYS A 81 -0.52 13.14 6.01
CA CYS A 81 -0.06 11.76 5.85
C CYS A 81 1.30 11.55 6.51
N HIS A 82 2.27 12.42 6.20
CA HIS A 82 3.60 12.35 6.80
C HIS A 82 3.55 12.41 8.32
N LEU A 83 2.78 13.35 8.87
CA LEU A 83 2.65 13.53 10.31
C LEU A 83 2.01 12.34 11.02
N LEU A 84 1.00 11.71 10.42
CA LEU A 84 0.22 10.66 11.07
C LEU A 84 0.79 9.26 10.84
N ARG A 85 1.51 9.03 9.75
CA ARG A 85 1.85 7.68 9.28
C ARG A 85 3.33 7.44 9.09
N HIS A 86 4.13 8.48 8.90
CA HIS A 86 5.55 8.34 8.60
C HIS A 86 6.41 8.76 9.80
N VAL A 87 7.42 7.95 10.10
CA VAL A 87 8.43 8.25 11.12
C VAL A 87 9.79 8.25 10.46
N GLY A 88 10.62 9.24 10.80
CA GLY A 88 12.00 9.34 10.33
C GLY A 88 12.29 10.63 9.58
N ASN A 89 13.56 10.99 9.52
CA ASN A 89 14.01 12.16 8.76
C ASN A 89 14.23 11.74 7.29
N GLN A 90 13.38 12.22 6.38
CA GLN A 90 13.47 11.92 4.94
C GLN A 90 14.84 12.28 4.32
N MET A 91 15.59 13.22 4.90
CA MET A 91 16.95 13.57 4.47
C MET A 91 17.99 12.48 4.75
N VAL A 92 17.64 11.50 5.59
CA VAL A 92 18.51 10.41 6.06
C VAL A 92 17.93 9.05 5.67
N LEU A 93 16.66 9.00 5.24
CA LEU A 93 16.03 7.78 4.74
C LEU A 93 16.56 7.44 3.35
N PRO A 94 16.77 6.14 3.04
CA PRO A 94 17.14 5.73 1.70
C PRO A 94 16.05 6.11 0.68
N GLU A 95 16.47 6.42 -0.54
CA GLU A 95 15.61 6.96 -1.60
C GLU A 95 14.33 6.15 -1.84
N LEU A 96 14.42 4.82 -1.87
CA LEU A 96 13.26 3.93 -2.04
C LEU A 96 12.23 4.03 -0.91
N PHE A 97 12.67 4.27 0.34
CA PHE A 97 11.75 4.47 1.47
C PHE A 97 11.08 5.83 1.40
N THR A 98 11.83 6.85 0.99
CA THR A 98 11.26 8.18 0.76
C THR A 98 10.24 8.12 -0.39
N GLU A 99 10.54 7.42 -1.48
CA GLU A 99 9.61 7.24 -2.61
C GLU A 99 8.32 6.50 -2.20
N ALA A 100 8.43 5.43 -1.42
CA ALA A 100 7.27 4.70 -0.91
C ALA A 100 6.39 5.59 -0.02
N GLN A 101 6.99 6.39 0.87
CA GLN A 101 6.27 7.36 1.71
C GLN A 101 5.59 8.43 0.87
N GLU A 102 6.28 8.99 -0.13
CA GLU A 102 5.68 9.99 -1.03
C GLU A 102 4.52 9.40 -1.86
N ASN A 103 4.62 8.14 -2.27
CA ASN A 103 3.54 7.46 -2.99
C ASN A 103 2.34 7.15 -2.10
N GLU A 104 2.56 6.73 -0.85
CA GLU A 104 1.47 6.58 0.14
C GLU A 104 0.81 7.94 0.41
N ALA A 105 1.60 9.01 0.60
CA ALA A 105 1.08 10.37 0.82
C ALA A 105 0.23 10.87 -0.36
N LYS A 106 0.67 10.65 -1.61
CA LYS A 106 -0.13 10.98 -2.80
C LYS A 106 -1.48 10.25 -2.83
N ASN A 107 -1.50 8.96 -2.47
CA ASN A 107 -2.75 8.19 -2.39
C ASN A 107 -3.63 8.65 -1.22
N PHE A 108 -3.01 8.94 -0.07
CA PHE A 108 -3.69 9.48 1.10
C PHE A 108 -4.44 10.76 0.79
N VAL A 109 -3.85 11.69 0.02
CA VAL A 109 -4.51 12.95 -0.36
C VAL A 109 -5.84 12.70 -1.07
N TYR A 110 -5.92 11.72 -1.98
CA TYR A 110 -7.19 11.35 -2.63
C TYR A 110 -8.23 10.81 -1.65
N TYR A 111 -7.81 9.98 -0.69
CA TYR A 111 -8.73 9.39 0.29
C TYR A 111 -9.17 10.39 1.35
N ALA A 112 -8.28 11.28 1.77
CA ALA A 112 -8.56 12.31 2.74
C ALA A 112 -9.40 13.46 2.16
N ALA A 113 -9.18 13.82 0.90
CA ALA A 113 -9.96 14.85 0.20
C ALA A 113 -11.34 14.35 -0.24
N ILE A 114 -11.45 13.09 -0.69
CA ILE A 114 -12.72 12.46 -1.08
C ILE A 114 -12.84 11.09 -0.40
N PRO A 115 -13.19 11.05 0.90
CA PRO A 115 -13.36 9.81 1.64
C PRO A 115 -14.50 8.97 1.07
N PHE A 116 -14.21 7.71 0.79
CA PHE A 116 -15.19 6.81 0.17
C PHE A 116 -16.44 6.65 1.05
N PHE A 117 -16.29 6.64 2.37
CA PHE A 117 -17.42 6.47 3.29
C PHE A 117 -18.43 7.62 3.24
N MET A 118 -17.98 8.85 2.93
CA MET A 118 -18.89 9.97 2.67
C MET A 118 -19.48 9.82 1.28
N LEU A 119 -18.62 9.62 0.27
CA LEU A 119 -19.02 9.52 -1.13
C LEU A 119 -20.11 8.46 -1.37
N ARG A 120 -20.00 7.28 -0.74
CA ARG A 120 -20.96 6.17 -0.92
C ARG A 120 -22.37 6.49 -0.45
N THR A 121 -22.54 7.48 0.42
CA THR A 121 -23.84 7.91 0.98
C THR A 121 -24.48 9.04 0.19
N MET A 122 -23.76 9.65 -0.74
CA MET A 122 -24.23 10.78 -1.52
C MET A 122 -25.07 10.32 -2.73
N PRO A 123 -26.05 11.13 -3.17
CA PRO A 123 -26.86 10.84 -4.36
C PRO A 123 -26.09 11.18 -5.65
N ILE A 124 -25.02 10.44 -5.93
CA ILE A 124 -24.16 10.67 -7.09
C ILE A 124 -24.94 10.42 -8.40
N PRO A 125 -24.97 11.37 -9.35
CA PRO A 125 -25.59 11.18 -10.66
C PRO A 125 -25.02 9.99 -11.43
N ILE A 126 -25.86 9.26 -12.17
CA ILE A 126 -25.42 8.11 -12.99
C ILE A 126 -24.55 8.55 -14.17
N ASN A 127 -24.81 9.74 -14.73
CA ASN A 127 -23.98 10.29 -15.80
C ASN A 127 -22.58 10.64 -15.25
N ARG A 128 -21.53 10.05 -15.83
CA ARG A 128 -20.15 10.20 -15.33
C ARG A 128 -19.68 11.65 -15.27
N GLN A 129 -20.00 12.47 -16.27
CA GLN A 129 -19.59 13.87 -16.29
C GLN A 129 -20.28 14.66 -15.17
N MET A 130 -21.59 14.47 -15.00
CA MET A 130 -22.33 15.06 -13.89
C MET A 130 -21.86 14.53 -12.52
N ALA A 131 -21.44 13.27 -12.43
CA ALA A 131 -20.85 12.72 -11.22
C ALA A 131 -19.54 13.42 -10.85
N ILE A 132 -18.65 13.65 -11.83
CA ILE A 132 -17.40 14.38 -11.62
C ILE A 132 -17.67 15.80 -11.13
N GLU A 133 -18.56 16.53 -11.80
CA GLU A 133 -18.95 17.89 -11.40
C GLU A 133 -19.57 17.92 -10.00
N TYR A 134 -20.44 16.95 -9.70
CA TYR A 134 -21.08 16.82 -8.40
C TYR A 134 -20.07 16.53 -7.28
N ILE A 135 -19.12 15.61 -7.51
CA ILE A 135 -18.06 15.27 -6.54
C ILE A 135 -17.14 16.48 -6.33
N ALA A 136 -16.68 17.09 -7.43
CA ALA A 136 -15.82 18.27 -7.39
C ALA A 136 -16.45 19.40 -6.56
N PHE A 137 -17.73 19.70 -6.81
CA PHE A 137 -18.46 20.72 -6.07
C PHE A 137 -18.60 20.41 -4.58
N ASN A 138 -18.98 19.18 -4.22
CA ASN A 138 -19.27 18.84 -2.82
C ASN A 138 -18.01 18.69 -1.96
N PHE A 139 -16.89 18.23 -2.54
CA PHE A 139 -15.60 18.09 -1.84
C PHE A 139 -14.66 19.28 -2.10
N ASP A 140 -15.14 20.30 -2.82
CA ASP A 140 -14.43 21.55 -3.13
C ASP A 140 -13.06 21.32 -3.81
N VAL A 141 -12.95 20.33 -4.69
CA VAL A 141 -11.72 19.98 -5.43
C VAL A 141 -11.88 20.29 -6.93
N THR A 142 -10.77 20.40 -7.66
CA THR A 142 -10.84 20.46 -9.14
C THR A 142 -11.57 19.27 -9.77
N LEU A 143 -12.18 19.52 -10.94
CA LEU A 143 -12.78 18.48 -11.78
C LEU A 143 -11.82 17.32 -12.08
N ARG A 144 -10.54 17.64 -12.37
CA ARG A 144 -9.50 16.63 -12.65
C ARG A 144 -9.23 15.75 -11.43
N PHE A 145 -9.20 16.32 -10.22
CA PHE A 145 -8.99 15.57 -9.00
C PHE A 145 -10.16 14.62 -8.71
N ALA A 146 -11.39 15.13 -8.86
CA ALA A 146 -12.60 14.31 -8.74
C ALA A 146 -12.64 13.18 -9.79
N GLU A 147 -12.27 13.46 -11.04
CA GLU A 147 -12.19 12.45 -12.10
C GLU A 147 -11.19 11.34 -11.78
N ASN A 148 -9.99 11.71 -11.31
CA ASN A 148 -8.96 10.74 -10.94
C ASN A 148 -9.46 9.81 -9.82
N ARG A 149 -10.11 10.38 -8.81
CA ARG A 149 -10.68 9.62 -7.69
C ARG A 149 -11.81 8.70 -8.15
N LEU A 150 -12.75 9.21 -8.94
CA LEU A 150 -13.85 8.40 -9.46
C LEU A 150 -13.31 7.24 -10.30
N SER A 151 -12.34 7.51 -11.18
CA SER A 151 -11.72 6.49 -12.01
C SER A 151 -10.98 5.42 -11.18
N GLN A 152 -10.37 5.80 -10.07
CA GLN A 152 -9.76 4.84 -9.13
C GLN A 152 -10.82 3.91 -8.51
N ILE A 153 -11.97 4.46 -8.14
CA ILE A 153 -13.09 3.69 -7.58
C ILE A 153 -13.65 2.73 -8.65
N GLU A 154 -13.92 3.23 -9.85
CA GLU A 154 -14.41 2.45 -10.99
C GLU A 154 -13.47 1.27 -11.31
N ARG A 155 -12.16 1.51 -11.37
CA ARG A 155 -11.16 0.45 -11.60
C ARG A 155 -11.20 -0.64 -10.53
N ARG A 156 -11.35 -0.27 -9.25
CA ARG A 156 -11.42 -1.24 -8.14
C ARG A 156 -12.70 -2.07 -8.18
N ILE A 157 -13.84 -1.47 -8.56
CA ILE A 157 -15.08 -2.21 -8.76
C ILE A 157 -14.93 -3.21 -9.90
N LEU A 158 -14.36 -2.79 -11.04
CA LEU A 158 -14.12 -3.67 -12.19
C LEU A 158 -13.17 -4.83 -11.82
N GLN A 159 -12.11 -4.56 -11.06
CA GLN A 159 -11.21 -5.60 -10.58
C GLN A 159 -11.95 -6.60 -9.68
N ALA A 160 -12.72 -6.12 -8.70
CA ALA A 160 -13.49 -6.99 -7.80
C ALA A 160 -14.55 -7.84 -8.54
N GLN A 161 -15.14 -7.30 -9.62
CA GLN A 161 -16.04 -8.03 -10.50
C GLN A 161 -15.31 -9.13 -11.26
N PHE A 162 -14.14 -8.81 -11.82
CA PHE A 162 -13.31 -9.76 -12.52
C PHE A 162 -12.89 -10.91 -11.59
N ASP A 163 -12.38 -10.58 -10.41
CA ASP A 163 -11.95 -11.55 -9.38
C ASP A 163 -13.11 -12.46 -8.94
N ALA A 164 -14.33 -11.93 -8.84
CA ALA A 164 -15.51 -12.72 -8.48
C ALA A 164 -15.92 -13.69 -9.59
N VAL A 165 -15.83 -13.27 -10.86
CA VAL A 165 -16.14 -14.12 -12.02
C VAL A 165 -15.10 -15.22 -12.19
N THR A 166 -13.81 -14.89 -12.03
CA THR A 166 -12.73 -15.88 -12.12
C THR A 166 -12.80 -16.90 -10.98
N ALA A 167 -13.03 -16.46 -9.74
CA ALA A 167 -13.23 -17.37 -8.62
C ALA A 167 -14.44 -18.30 -8.81
N ALA A 168 -15.54 -17.80 -9.38
CA ALA A 168 -16.72 -18.60 -9.69
C ALA A 168 -16.43 -19.64 -10.80
N ALA A 169 -15.72 -19.25 -11.85
CA ALA A 169 -15.33 -20.15 -12.94
C ALA A 169 -14.38 -21.27 -12.45
N GLN A 170 -13.47 -20.95 -11.53
CA GLN A 170 -12.59 -21.92 -10.90
C GLN A 170 -13.34 -22.88 -9.97
N SER A 171 -14.31 -22.39 -9.20
CA SER A 171 -15.14 -23.25 -8.34
C SER A 171 -16.02 -24.25 -9.12
N ALA A 172 -16.31 -23.96 -10.38
CA ALA A 172 -17.02 -24.85 -11.30
C ALA A 172 -16.08 -25.86 -12.02
N SER A 173 -14.77 -25.64 -11.94
CA SER A 173 -13.71 -26.50 -12.48
C SER A 173 -12.93 -27.17 -11.34
N TRP A 174 -13.60 -28.02 -10.56
CA TRP A 174 -12.89 -29.04 -9.77
C TRP A 174 -12.44 -30.15 -10.71
N ASN A 175 -11.28 -29.97 -11.34
CA ASN A 175 -10.52 -31.09 -11.88
C ASN A 175 -9.52 -31.57 -10.82
N GLU A 176 -9.42 -32.89 -10.70
CA GLU A 176 -8.46 -33.63 -9.88
C GLU A 176 -7.03 -33.05 -9.95
N PRO A 177 -6.19 -33.30 -8.92
CA PRO A 177 -4.82 -32.82 -8.89
C PRO A 177 -4.08 -33.30 -10.14
N THR A 178 -3.68 -32.36 -11.00
CA THR A 178 -2.79 -32.65 -12.10
C THR A 178 -1.42 -33.01 -11.53
N ASN A 179 -0.87 -34.15 -11.95
CA ASN A 179 0.53 -34.49 -11.76
C ASN A 179 1.38 -33.36 -12.35
N ASP A 180 1.85 -32.43 -11.53
CA ASP A 180 2.76 -31.39 -11.99
C ASP A 180 4.11 -32.03 -12.35
N GLU A 181 4.60 -31.69 -13.54
CA GLU A 181 5.94 -32.01 -13.99
C GLU A 181 6.98 -31.46 -12.99
N PRO A 182 8.15 -32.11 -12.86
CA PRO A 182 9.18 -31.67 -11.93
C PRO A 182 9.60 -30.22 -12.21
N ILE A 183 9.44 -29.37 -11.20
CA ILE A 183 9.91 -27.98 -11.19
C ILE A 183 11.42 -27.99 -11.46
N ASN A 184 11.86 -27.25 -12.48
CA ASN A 184 13.27 -27.13 -12.85
C ASN A 184 13.79 -25.75 -12.43
N GLY A 185 14.37 -25.64 -11.23
CA GLY A 185 14.92 -24.41 -10.68
C GLY A 185 14.16 -23.87 -9.46
N THR A 186 14.76 -22.92 -8.74
CA THR A 186 14.10 -22.15 -7.67
C THR A 186 13.55 -20.85 -8.23
N ASN A 187 12.24 -20.65 -8.11
CA ASN A 187 11.53 -19.49 -8.64
C ASN A 187 11.15 -18.52 -7.53
N VAL A 188 11.11 -17.23 -7.88
CA VAL A 188 10.65 -16.16 -6.99
C VAL A 188 9.55 -15.38 -7.69
N TYR A 189 8.38 -15.38 -7.08
CA TYR A 189 7.20 -14.70 -7.58
C TYR A 189 6.84 -13.47 -6.74
N ALA A 190 6.18 -12.50 -7.36
CA ALA A 190 5.71 -11.27 -6.74
C ALA A 190 4.19 -11.28 -6.58
N TYR A 191 3.71 -11.09 -5.36
CA TYR A 191 2.30 -10.92 -5.07
C TYR A 191 1.97 -9.45 -4.74
N TYR A 192 1.06 -8.88 -5.52
CA TYR A 192 0.55 -7.52 -5.35
C TYR A 192 -0.82 -7.60 -4.71
N ASP A 193 -0.91 -7.18 -3.46
CA ASP A 193 -2.20 -7.07 -2.78
C ASP A 193 -2.99 -5.94 -3.43
N SER A 194 -4.08 -6.28 -4.12
CA SER A 194 -4.96 -5.34 -4.83
C SER A 194 -5.71 -4.40 -3.88
N THR A 195 -5.67 -4.68 -2.57
CA THR A 195 -6.18 -3.83 -1.50
C THR A 195 -5.10 -2.95 -0.86
N SER A 196 -3.84 -3.11 -1.26
CA SER A 196 -2.71 -2.32 -0.77
C SER A 196 -2.44 -1.10 -1.65
N ASP A 197 -1.99 -0.01 -1.03
CA ASP A 197 -1.71 1.28 -1.69
C ASP A 197 -0.26 1.42 -2.18
N VAL A 198 0.46 0.30 -2.33
CA VAL A 198 1.85 0.25 -2.79
C VAL A 198 1.94 0.06 -4.31
N SER A 199 2.90 0.76 -4.93
CA SER A 199 3.26 0.59 -6.34
C SER A 199 4.09 -0.67 -6.62
N GLY A 200 4.55 -1.36 -5.56
CA GLY A 200 5.38 -2.57 -5.60
C GLY A 200 4.69 -3.80 -5.00
N PRO A 201 5.31 -4.99 -5.07
CA PRO A 201 4.74 -6.20 -4.50
C PRO A 201 4.60 -6.06 -2.99
N SER A 202 3.56 -6.68 -2.42
CA SER A 202 3.36 -6.75 -0.97
C SER A 202 4.15 -7.91 -0.34
N GLN A 203 4.34 -8.98 -1.12
CA GLN A 203 4.99 -10.22 -0.71
C GLN A 203 5.76 -10.82 -1.89
N LEU A 204 6.83 -11.55 -1.57
CA LEU A 204 7.51 -12.45 -2.49
C LEU A 204 7.25 -13.90 -2.05
N VAL A 205 7.01 -14.78 -3.02
CA VAL A 205 6.83 -16.21 -2.81
C VAL A 205 7.97 -16.95 -3.47
N ILE A 206 8.63 -17.82 -2.71
CA ILE A 206 9.73 -18.66 -3.22
C ILE A 206 9.23 -20.09 -3.33
N GLU A 207 9.39 -20.66 -4.52
CA GLU A 207 9.18 -22.06 -4.81
C GLU A 207 10.53 -22.71 -5.13
N ALA A 208 10.96 -23.62 -4.28
CA ALA A 208 12.28 -24.24 -4.34
C ALA A 208 12.21 -25.68 -4.82
N ASP A 209 13.03 -26.01 -5.82
CA ASP A 209 13.19 -27.38 -6.29
C ASP A 209 13.86 -28.28 -5.23
N ALA A 210 13.79 -29.61 -5.45
CA ALA A 210 14.35 -30.60 -4.53
C ALA A 210 15.87 -30.46 -4.31
N THR A 211 16.60 -30.00 -5.33
CA THR A 211 18.06 -29.81 -5.28
C THR A 211 18.42 -28.61 -4.41
N ALA A 212 17.71 -27.50 -4.57
CA ALA A 212 17.91 -26.28 -3.80
C ALA A 212 17.61 -26.50 -2.31
N VAL A 213 16.56 -27.25 -2.00
CA VAL A 213 16.16 -27.56 -0.62
C VAL A 213 17.19 -28.41 0.12
N GLU A 214 17.94 -29.23 -0.61
CA GLU A 214 19.03 -30.06 -0.06
C GLU A 214 20.40 -29.36 -0.08
N SER A 215 20.49 -28.22 -0.75
CA SER A 215 21.72 -27.43 -0.84
C SER A 215 21.99 -26.68 0.47
N ALA A 216 23.26 -26.68 0.88
CA ALA A 216 23.76 -25.81 1.94
C ALA A 216 24.19 -24.42 1.43
N VAL A 217 24.10 -24.18 0.11
CA VAL A 217 24.49 -22.92 -0.52
C VAL A 217 23.36 -21.89 -0.38
N ASP A 218 23.74 -20.64 -0.15
CA ASP A 218 22.79 -19.53 -0.09
C ASP A 218 22.14 -19.29 -1.46
N PHE A 219 20.81 -19.27 -1.49
CA PHE A 219 20.05 -18.84 -2.65
C PHE A 219 19.85 -17.33 -2.59
N LEU A 220 20.57 -16.60 -3.44
CA LEU A 220 20.54 -15.13 -3.50
C LEU A 220 19.80 -14.65 -4.76
N PHE A 221 18.92 -13.66 -4.61
CA PHE A 221 18.16 -13.02 -5.68
C PHE A 221 18.10 -11.50 -5.51
N SER A 222 17.85 -10.79 -6.61
CA SER A 222 17.68 -9.32 -6.60
C SER A 222 16.34 -8.97 -5.95
N VAL A 223 16.29 -7.96 -5.07
CA VAL A 223 15.03 -7.48 -4.48
C VAL A 223 14.17 -6.76 -5.51
N ASP A 224 14.78 -6.17 -6.53
CA ASP A 224 14.11 -5.35 -7.55
C ASP A 224 13.50 -6.18 -8.70
N GLY A 225 13.63 -7.51 -8.64
CA GLY A 225 13.18 -8.41 -9.69
C GLY A 225 14.09 -8.42 -10.93
N PRO A 226 13.56 -8.78 -12.11
CA PRO A 226 12.15 -9.06 -12.38
C PRO A 226 11.67 -10.34 -11.67
N PHE A 227 10.39 -10.35 -11.27
CA PHE A 227 9.71 -11.52 -10.72
C PHE A 227 8.44 -11.77 -11.51
N ASP A 228 8.11 -13.04 -11.72
CA ASP A 228 6.82 -13.41 -12.28
C ASP A 228 5.72 -13.09 -11.26
N ARG A 229 4.60 -12.54 -11.75
CA ARG A 229 3.51 -12.12 -10.88
C ARG A 229 2.64 -13.34 -10.50
N LEU A 230 2.30 -13.46 -9.22
CA LEU A 230 1.22 -14.34 -8.80
C LEU A 230 -0.11 -13.63 -8.93
N ASP A 231 -1.04 -14.30 -9.62
CA ASP A 231 -2.43 -13.89 -9.64
C ASP A 231 -3.15 -14.45 -8.41
N GLN A 232 -4.28 -13.82 -8.06
CA GLN A 232 -5.07 -14.24 -6.88
C GLN A 232 -5.52 -15.71 -6.98
N GLU A 233 -5.65 -16.19 -8.20
CA GLU A 233 -5.96 -17.56 -8.62
C GLU A 233 -4.94 -18.60 -8.14
N ASP A 234 -3.67 -18.21 -7.98
CA ASP A 234 -2.60 -19.12 -7.56
C ASP A 234 -2.46 -19.20 -6.02
N LEU A 235 -3.05 -18.27 -5.28
CA LEU A 235 -2.91 -18.19 -3.81
C LEU A 235 -3.28 -19.46 -3.05
N PRO A 236 -4.33 -20.23 -3.42
CA PRO A 236 -4.64 -21.49 -2.74
C PRO A 236 -3.47 -22.49 -2.77
N LYS A 237 -2.66 -22.49 -3.84
CA LYS A 237 -1.47 -23.35 -3.98
C LYS A 237 -0.40 -23.05 -2.94
N TYR A 238 -0.39 -21.83 -2.42
CA TYR A 238 0.62 -21.33 -1.47
C TYR A 238 0.09 -21.21 -0.04
N SER A 239 -1.12 -21.71 0.25
CA SER A 239 -1.78 -21.63 1.56
C SER A 239 -0.99 -22.29 2.71
N HIS A 240 -0.05 -23.19 2.39
CA HIS A 240 0.83 -23.87 3.35
C HIS A 240 2.28 -23.37 3.30
N SER A 241 2.54 -22.26 2.61
CA SER A 241 3.89 -21.68 2.51
C SER A 241 4.43 -21.31 3.89
N LYS A 242 5.72 -21.58 4.11
CA LYS A 242 6.37 -21.18 5.35
C LYS A 242 6.71 -19.70 5.34
N ARG A 243 6.16 -18.97 6.29
CA ARG A 243 6.49 -17.56 6.51
C ARG A 243 7.92 -17.42 7.01
N LEU A 244 8.70 -16.57 6.34
CA LEU A 244 10.03 -16.18 6.76
C LEU A 244 10.01 -14.78 7.38
N PHE A 245 10.96 -14.53 8.28
CA PHE A 245 11.14 -13.25 8.96
C PHE A 245 12.52 -12.68 8.66
N ALA A 246 12.74 -11.38 8.95
CA ALA A 246 14.00 -10.69 8.66
C ALA A 246 15.26 -11.43 9.14
N GLN A 247 15.21 -12.10 10.29
CA GLN A 247 16.33 -12.87 10.85
C GLN A 247 16.69 -14.13 10.06
N ASP A 248 15.79 -14.60 9.21
CA ASP A 248 15.96 -15.78 8.36
C ASP A 248 16.61 -15.42 7.01
N LEU A 249 16.79 -14.12 6.74
CA LEU A 249 17.25 -13.60 5.46
C LEU A 249 18.73 -13.21 5.52
N ILE A 250 19.40 -13.45 4.40
CA ILE A 250 20.79 -13.10 4.15
C ILE A 250 20.78 -11.89 3.22
N TYR A 251 21.53 -10.85 3.57
CA TYR A 251 21.75 -9.72 2.69
C TYR A 251 23.24 -9.62 2.35
N LYS A 252 23.57 -9.70 1.06
CA LYS A 252 24.94 -9.69 0.56
C LYS A 252 24.99 -9.08 -0.83
N ASP A 253 25.90 -8.13 -1.05
CA ASP A 253 26.18 -7.50 -2.35
C ASP A 253 24.91 -6.96 -3.06
N GLY A 254 24.02 -6.33 -2.30
CA GLY A 254 22.76 -5.77 -2.84
C GLY A 254 21.66 -6.80 -3.09
N LYS A 255 21.92 -8.10 -2.85
CA LYS A 255 20.96 -9.19 -3.03
C LYS A 255 20.45 -9.68 -1.69
N ILE A 256 19.22 -10.17 -1.69
CA ILE A 256 18.66 -10.88 -0.56
C ILE A 256 18.64 -12.38 -0.85
N GLY A 257 18.67 -13.19 0.19
CA GLY A 257 18.58 -14.61 0.00
C GLY A 257 18.28 -15.39 1.25
N ILE A 258 18.22 -16.70 1.08
CA ILE A 258 17.88 -17.65 2.13
C ILE A 258 18.81 -18.86 2.04
N ASN A 259 18.98 -19.54 3.17
CA ASN A 259 19.70 -20.80 3.23
C ASN A 259 18.73 -21.93 3.60
N PHE A 260 18.39 -22.78 2.62
CA PHE A 260 17.39 -23.83 2.80
C PHE A 260 17.79 -24.85 3.87
N ALA A 261 19.07 -25.20 3.99
CA ALA A 261 19.54 -26.11 5.04
C ALA A 261 19.29 -25.54 6.45
N VAL A 262 19.53 -24.24 6.66
CA VAL A 262 19.23 -23.55 7.93
C VAL A 262 17.72 -23.50 8.19
N LEU A 263 16.93 -23.17 7.16
CA LEU A 263 15.46 -23.14 7.27
C LEU A 263 14.88 -24.51 7.58
N ASN A 264 15.42 -25.58 7.00
CA ASN A 264 15.01 -26.96 7.25
C ASN A 264 15.23 -27.36 8.71
N ILE A 265 16.34 -26.94 9.32
CA ILE A 265 16.62 -27.18 10.74
C ILE A 265 15.63 -26.40 11.62
N LYS A 266 15.36 -25.15 11.27
CA LYS A 266 14.57 -24.23 12.11
C LYS A 266 13.07 -24.50 12.06
N TYR A 267 12.55 -24.80 10.87
CA TYR A 267 11.11 -24.89 10.63
C TYR A 267 10.68 -26.26 10.09
N GLY A 268 11.61 -27.19 9.83
CA GLY A 268 11.35 -28.44 9.12
C GLY A 268 11.39 -28.26 7.60
N ARG A 269 11.46 -29.37 6.85
CA ARG A 269 11.55 -29.35 5.38
C ARG A 269 10.33 -28.65 4.74
N SER A 270 10.55 -27.81 3.73
CA SER A 270 9.53 -27.16 2.91
C SER A 270 10.09 -26.80 1.53
N GLN A 271 9.20 -26.68 0.55
CA GLN A 271 9.53 -26.21 -0.81
C GLN A 271 8.92 -24.84 -1.12
N GLN A 272 7.97 -24.38 -0.30
CA GLN A 272 7.29 -23.10 -0.49
C GLN A 272 7.49 -22.18 0.71
N TYR A 273 7.83 -20.93 0.42
CA TYR A 273 8.13 -19.90 1.42
C TYR A 273 7.50 -18.57 1.03
N VAL A 274 7.04 -17.81 2.01
CA VAL A 274 6.50 -16.45 1.80
C VAL A 274 7.30 -15.43 2.60
N LEU A 275 7.67 -14.34 1.93
CA LEU A 275 8.41 -13.22 2.47
C LEU A 275 7.56 -11.97 2.32
N HIS A 276 7.32 -11.25 3.42
CA HIS A 276 6.72 -9.92 3.31
C HIS A 276 7.80 -8.89 3.00
N MET A 277 7.46 -7.87 2.20
CA MET A 277 8.44 -6.81 1.87
C MET A 277 8.98 -6.11 3.12
N LYS A 278 8.16 -5.88 4.15
CA LYS A 278 8.60 -5.32 5.43
C LYS A 278 9.73 -6.12 6.12
N ASP A 279 9.76 -7.44 5.94
CA ASP A 279 10.75 -8.32 6.54
C ASP A 279 12.06 -8.32 5.72
N ILE A 280 11.94 -8.20 4.38
CA ILE A 280 13.04 -7.96 3.45
C ILE A 280 13.71 -6.62 3.77
N GLU A 281 12.92 -5.55 3.86
CA GLU A 281 13.36 -4.20 4.24
C GLU A 281 14.14 -4.20 5.56
N ARG A 282 13.61 -4.89 6.58
CA ARG A 282 14.25 -5.00 7.89
C ARG A 282 15.57 -5.77 7.83
N ALA A 283 15.65 -6.85 7.04
CA ALA A 283 16.90 -7.61 6.87
C ALA A 283 17.99 -6.79 6.18
N VAL A 284 17.63 -6.06 5.12
CA VAL A 284 18.52 -5.13 4.41
C VAL A 284 19.02 -4.04 5.36
N TYR A 285 18.12 -3.46 6.15
CA TYR A 285 18.48 -2.44 7.15
C TYR A 285 19.46 -2.98 8.21
N MET A 286 19.14 -4.12 8.84
CA MET A 286 19.97 -4.67 9.91
C MET A 286 21.39 -5.04 9.45
N LYS A 287 21.55 -5.55 8.22
CA LYS A 287 22.85 -6.02 7.71
C LYS A 287 23.70 -4.93 7.04
N LYS A 288 23.10 -3.79 6.68
CA LYS A 288 23.83 -2.65 6.09
C LYS A 288 24.40 -1.72 7.15
N TYR A 289 23.85 -1.72 8.37
CA TYR A 289 24.18 -0.77 9.42
C TYR A 289 24.72 -1.41 10.72
N PHE A 290 24.76 -2.75 10.82
CA PHE A 290 25.33 -3.51 11.94
C PHE A 290 26.12 -4.72 11.41
#